data_AF-A0AAI8HMM4-F1
#
_entry.id   AF-A0AAI8HMM4-F1
#
_cell.length_a   1.000
_cell.length_b   1.000
_cell.length_c   1.000
_cell.angle_alpha   90.00
_cell.angle_beta   90.00
_cell.angle_gamma   90.00
#
_symmetry.space_group_name_H-M   'P 1'
#
loop_
_entity.id
_entity.type
_entity.pdbx_description
1 polymer ?
#
loop_
_entity_poly.entity_id
_entity_poly.type
_entity_poly.pdbx_seq_one_letter_code
_entity_poly.pdbx_strand_id
1 'polypeptide(L)'
;MQFDEDLRVQAYNTATKHNITTAMIHEGLNQLRVSGCPWQDADIVEALGYLGDYGLHNLLAVERIARISEMHPYSKVKGLLHLPYESLGVKDRDEKGEFIPPRLLWKENLCNRNERGGRDAP
;
A
#
# COMPACT_ATOMS: atom_id res chain seq x y z
N MET A 1 4.13 -9.59 -14.51
CA MET A 1 5.11 -9.16 -13.48
C MET A 1 5.63 -10.43 -12.83
N GLN A 2 6.92 -10.76 -13.02
CA GLN A 2 7.52 -11.97 -12.43
C GLN A 2 8.08 -11.57 -11.07
N PHE A 3 7.55 -12.15 -9.99
CA PHE A 3 8.13 -11.96 -8.66
C PHE A 3 9.39 -12.82 -8.55
N ASP A 4 10.44 -12.25 -7.97
CA ASP A 4 11.61 -13.03 -7.56
C ASP A 4 11.17 -14.19 -6.64
N GLU A 5 11.80 -15.35 -6.77
CA GLU A 5 11.45 -16.55 -6.01
C GLU A 5 11.54 -16.28 -4.51
N ASP A 6 12.54 -15.50 -4.08
CA ASP A 6 12.72 -15.08 -2.68
C ASP A 6 11.51 -14.28 -2.16
N LEU A 7 10.97 -13.39 -3.00
CA LEU A 7 9.83 -12.56 -2.63
C LEU A 7 8.52 -13.36 -2.60
N ARG A 8 8.39 -14.39 -3.44
CA ARG A 8 7.24 -15.32 -3.40
C ARG A 8 7.26 -16.15 -2.12
N VAL A 9 8.41 -16.68 -1.75
CA VAL A 9 8.61 -17.40 -0.48
C VAL A 9 8.30 -16.48 0.69
N GLN A 10 8.77 -15.23 0.65
CA GLN A 10 8.46 -14.25 1.70
C GLN A 10 6.95 -13.98 1.80
N ALA A 11 6.26 -13.73 0.68
CA ALA A 11 4.82 -13.48 0.69
C ALA A 11 4.02 -14.66 1.26
N TYR A 12 4.42 -15.90 0.92
CA TYR A 12 3.82 -17.09 1.49
C TYR A 12 4.07 -17.19 3.01
N ASN A 13 5.32 -16.99 3.45
CA ASN A 13 5.69 -17.02 4.86
C ASN A 13 4.99 -15.93 5.68
N THR A 14 4.78 -14.75 5.10
CA THR A 14 4.01 -13.68 5.75
C THR A 14 2.54 -14.07 5.89
N ALA A 15 1.92 -14.60 4.84
CA ALA A 15 0.51 -15.02 4.87
C ALA A 15 0.24 -16.19 5.84
N THR A 16 1.25 -17.01 6.15
CA THR A 16 1.11 -18.09 7.15
C THR A 16 1.25 -17.61 8.59
N LYS A 17 1.93 -16.46 8.81
CA LYS A 17 2.20 -15.91 10.14
C LYS A 17 1.20 -14.83 10.56
N HIS A 18 0.64 -14.12 9.60
CA HIS A 18 -0.19 -12.95 9.83
C HIS A 18 -1.61 -13.18 9.34
N ASN A 19 -2.55 -12.38 9.84
CA ASN A 19 -3.95 -12.43 9.43
C ASN A 19 -4.17 -11.76 8.05
N ILE A 20 -3.56 -12.32 7.00
CA ILE A 20 -3.65 -11.84 5.61
C ILE A 20 -3.44 -13.00 4.64
N THR A 21 -4.02 -12.92 3.44
CA THR A 21 -3.81 -13.95 2.39
C THR A 21 -2.66 -13.58 1.46
N THR A 22 -2.04 -14.58 0.83
CA THR A 22 -1.01 -14.35 -0.20
C THR A 22 -1.55 -13.51 -1.37
N ALA A 23 -2.82 -13.66 -1.74
CA ALA A 23 -3.45 -12.86 -2.78
C ALA A 23 -3.51 -11.37 -2.41
N MET A 24 -3.89 -11.06 -1.16
CA MET A 24 -3.90 -9.68 -0.65
C MET A 24 -2.50 -9.08 -0.62
N ILE A 25 -1.47 -9.86 -0.27
CA ILE A 25 -0.07 -9.42 -0.31
C ILE A 25 0.35 -9.08 -1.74
N HIS A 26 0.12 -9.98 -2.71
CA HIS A 26 0.49 -9.74 -4.10
C HIS A 26 -0.22 -8.53 -4.70
N GLU A 27 -1.52 -8.39 -4.44
CA GLU A 27 -2.31 -7.26 -4.92
C GLU A 27 -1.82 -5.94 -4.30
N GLY A 28 -1.64 -5.90 -2.98
CA GLY A 28 -1.16 -4.71 -2.27
C GLY A 28 0.24 -4.30 -2.70
N LEU A 29 1.15 -5.26 -2.85
CA LEU A 29 2.50 -5.03 -3.35
C LEU A 29 2.49 -4.46 -4.78
N ASN A 30 1.68 -5.03 -5.67
CA ASN A 30 1.56 -4.54 -7.04
C ASN A 30 1.03 -3.09 -7.06
N GLN A 31 -0.03 -2.79 -6.29
CA GLN A 31 -0.59 -1.45 -6.19
C GLN A 31 0.45 -0.44 -5.66
N LEU A 32 1.22 -0.81 -4.63
CA LEU A 32 2.25 0.06 -4.05
C LEU A 32 3.43 0.30 -5.00
N ARG A 33 3.86 -0.73 -5.74
CA ARG A 33 4.89 -0.58 -6.79
C ARG A 33 4.44 0.39 -7.88
N VAL A 34 3.21 0.24 -8.38
CA VAL A 34 2.67 1.13 -9.41
C VAL A 34 2.50 2.57 -8.89
N SER A 35 2.20 2.73 -7.60
CA SER A 35 2.15 4.04 -6.94
C SER A 35 3.52 4.69 -6.70
N GLY A 36 4.62 4.00 -6.97
CA GLY A 36 5.97 4.53 -6.70
C GLY A 36 6.31 4.57 -5.21
N CYS A 37 5.79 3.61 -4.41
CA CYS A 37 6.19 3.46 -3.01
C CYS A 37 7.73 3.35 -2.92
N PRO A 38 8.41 4.18 -2.10
CA PRO A 38 9.86 4.19 -2.00
C PRO A 38 10.44 3.04 -1.17
N TRP A 39 9.59 2.22 -0.53
CA TRP A 39 10.04 1.09 0.27
C TRP A 39 10.41 -0.10 -0.61
N GLN A 40 11.31 -0.95 -0.10
CA GLN A 40 11.68 -2.19 -0.79
C GLN A 40 10.50 -3.16 -0.76
N ASP A 41 10.43 -4.04 -1.76
CA ASP A 41 9.32 -5.00 -1.87
C ASP A 41 9.21 -5.90 -0.64
N ALA A 42 10.35 -6.32 -0.09
CA ALA A 42 10.40 -7.12 1.13
C ALA A 42 9.81 -6.37 2.34
N ASP A 43 10.09 -5.08 2.45
CA ASP A 43 9.53 -4.22 3.51
C ASP A 43 8.02 -4.04 3.34
N ILE A 44 7.56 -3.89 2.09
CA ILE A 44 6.13 -3.80 1.78
C ILE A 44 5.40 -5.09 2.15
N VAL A 45 5.95 -6.24 1.79
CA VAL A 45 5.38 -7.55 2.16
C VAL A 45 5.28 -7.69 3.67
N GLU A 46 6.34 -7.33 4.41
CA GLU A 46 6.33 -7.36 5.88
C GLU A 46 5.29 -6.37 6.46
N ALA A 47 5.22 -5.15 5.93
CA ALA A 47 4.26 -4.13 6.33
C ALA A 47 2.80 -4.59 6.14
N LEU A 48 2.49 -5.21 5.01
CA LEU A 48 1.15 -5.76 4.71
C LEU A 48 0.78 -6.87 5.71
N GLY A 49 1.74 -7.72 6.08
CA GLY A 49 1.58 -8.72 7.13
C GLY A 49 1.18 -8.10 8.46
N TYR A 50 1.99 -7.15 8.96
CA TYR A 50 1.70 -6.46 10.22
C TYR A 50 0.33 -5.79 10.23
N LEU A 51 -0.03 -5.07 9.17
CA LEU A 51 -1.34 -4.42 9.08
C LEU A 51 -2.50 -5.42 9.10
N GLY A 52 -2.31 -6.61 8.52
CA GLY A 52 -3.29 -7.69 8.55
C GLY A 52 -3.68 -8.14 9.96
N ASP A 53 -2.72 -8.16 10.90
CA ASP A 53 -2.98 -8.51 12.31
C ASP A 53 -3.89 -7.48 13.00
N TYR A 54 -3.95 -6.25 12.48
CA TYR A 54 -4.84 -5.19 12.97
C TYR A 54 -6.11 -5.04 12.11
N GLY A 55 -6.39 -6.01 11.23
CA GLY A 55 -7.58 -6.01 10.38
C GLY A 55 -7.55 -4.98 9.23
N LEU A 56 -6.38 -4.40 8.94
CA LEU A 56 -6.20 -3.48 7.82
C LEU A 56 -5.76 -4.29 6.60
N HIS A 57 -6.70 -4.48 5.67
CA HIS A 57 -6.51 -5.28 4.46
C HIS A 57 -6.73 -4.46 3.18
N ASN A 58 -6.29 -5.00 2.05
CA ASN A 58 -6.55 -4.47 0.71
C ASN A 58 -6.25 -2.96 0.61
N LEU A 59 -7.21 -2.20 0.09
CA LEU A 59 -7.08 -0.77 -0.17
C LEU A 59 -6.68 0.02 1.09
N LEU A 60 -7.22 -0.32 2.27
CA LEU A 60 -6.91 0.37 3.51
C LEU A 60 -5.43 0.20 3.89
N ALA A 61 -4.88 -1.01 3.71
CA ALA A 61 -3.48 -1.27 3.96
C ALA A 61 -2.58 -0.53 2.94
N VAL A 62 -2.97 -0.53 1.67
CA VAL A 62 -2.25 0.13 0.59
C VAL A 62 -2.22 1.64 0.76
N GLU A 63 -3.37 2.28 1.00
CA GLU A 63 -3.47 3.73 1.23
C GLU A 63 -2.62 4.16 2.42
N ARG A 64 -2.63 3.35 3.47
CA ARG A 64 -1.89 3.60 4.68
C ARG A 64 -0.38 3.48 4.49
N ILE A 65 0.08 2.41 3.84
CA ILE A 65 1.50 2.27 3.50
C ILE A 65 1.94 3.41 2.59
N ALA A 66 1.17 3.70 1.52
CA ALA A 66 1.49 4.78 0.61
C ALA A 66 1.66 6.11 1.35
N ARG A 67 0.70 6.47 2.22
CA ARG A 67 0.77 7.73 2.97
C ARG A 67 1.97 7.82 3.90
N ILE A 68 2.24 6.76 4.66
CA ILE A 68 3.37 6.74 5.61
C ILE A 68 4.70 6.76 4.86
N SER A 69 4.78 6.06 3.72
CA SER A 69 6.00 5.94 2.92
C SER A 69 6.46 7.26 2.29
N GLU A 70 5.55 8.21 2.08
CA GLU A 70 5.88 9.56 1.62
C GLU A 70 6.71 10.35 2.65
N MET A 71 6.58 10.01 3.93
CA MET A 71 7.15 10.79 5.04
C MET A 71 8.29 10.04 5.74
N HIS A 72 8.24 8.71 5.76
CA HIS A 72 9.14 7.90 6.56
C HIS A 72 9.67 6.68 5.79
N PRO A 73 10.97 6.34 5.94
CA PRO A 73 11.46 5.03 5.55
C PRO A 73 10.87 3.96 6.46
N TYR A 74 10.66 2.75 5.93
CA TYR A 74 10.04 1.64 6.66
C TYR A 74 10.74 1.36 8.01
N SER A 75 12.08 1.42 8.04
CA SER A 75 12.87 1.18 9.25
C SER A 75 12.50 2.05 10.46
N LYS A 76 11.94 3.25 10.25
CA LYS A 76 11.48 4.13 11.34
C LYS A 76 10.09 3.79 11.86
N VAL A 77 9.26 3.14 11.06
CA VAL A 77 7.83 2.90 11.33
C VAL A 77 7.50 1.41 11.44
N LYS A 78 8.51 0.54 11.36
CA LYS A 78 8.38 -0.91 11.50
C LYS A 78 7.68 -1.27 12.82
N GLY A 79 6.62 -2.09 12.71
CA GLY A 79 5.78 -2.48 13.85
C GLY A 79 4.83 -1.38 14.36
N LEU A 80 4.96 -0.14 13.90
CA LEU A 80 4.14 1.01 14.34
C LEU A 80 3.07 1.39 13.32
N LEU A 81 3.02 0.71 12.18
CA LEU A 81 2.11 1.05 11.07
C LEU A 81 0.64 1.03 11.45
N HIS A 82 0.22 0.40 12.55
CA HIS A 82 -1.17 0.40 13.01
C HIS A 82 -1.55 1.66 13.82
N LEU A 83 -0.58 2.45 14.27
CA LEU A 83 -0.82 3.62 15.12
C LEU A 83 -1.42 4.81 14.36
N PRO A 84 -2.26 5.66 14.97
CA PRO A 84 -2.79 6.86 14.33
C PRO A 84 -1.70 7.71 13.65
N TYR A 85 -2.04 8.37 12.54
CA TYR A 85 -1.05 9.10 11.74
C TYR A 85 -0.31 10.17 12.54
N GLU A 86 -1.01 10.83 13.47
CA GLU A 86 -0.48 11.83 14.38
C GLU A 86 0.63 11.26 15.26
N SER A 87 0.48 10.01 15.72
CA SER A 87 1.50 9.31 16.52
C SER A 87 2.76 9.00 15.73
N LEU A 88 2.63 8.91 14.40
CA LEU A 88 3.74 8.70 13.47
C LEU A 88 4.33 10.02 12.96
N GLY A 89 3.76 11.17 13.31
CA GLY A 89 4.15 12.46 12.73
C GLY A 89 3.73 12.61 11.25
N VAL A 90 2.79 11.78 10.79
CA VAL A 90 2.21 11.84 9.45
C VAL A 90 1.00 12.76 9.51
N LYS A 91 0.99 13.78 8.65
CA LYS A 91 -0.19 14.64 8.49
C LYS A 91 -1.21 13.90 7.62
N ASP A 92 -2.43 13.74 8.07
CA ASP A 92 -3.53 13.18 7.26
C ASP A 92 -4.48 14.26 6.75
N ARG A 93 -4.32 15.49 7.23
CA ARG A 93 -5.08 16.68 6.85
C ARG A 93 -4.17 17.84 6.45
N ASP A 94 -4.67 18.69 5.55
CA ASP A 94 -4.00 19.92 5.13
C ASP A 94 -4.25 21.06 6.14
N GLU A 95 -3.74 22.26 5.81
CA GLU A 95 -3.88 23.45 6.66
C GLU A 95 -5.34 23.91 6.84
N LYS A 96 -6.25 23.44 5.99
CA LYS A 96 -7.70 23.71 6.04
C LYS A 96 -8.47 22.60 6.74
N GLY A 97 -7.79 21.53 7.16
CA GLY A 97 -8.40 20.37 7.80
C GLY A 97 -8.97 19.34 6.82
N GLU A 98 -8.72 19.50 5.52
CA GLU A 98 -9.15 18.59 4.45
C GLU A 98 -8.24 17.38 4.38
N PHE A 99 -8.81 16.21 4.10
CA PHE A 99 -8.05 14.96 4.01
C PHE A 99 -7.02 15.03 2.87
N ILE A 100 -5.77 14.70 3.18
CA ILE A 100 -4.71 14.58 2.17
C ILE A 100 -4.70 13.14 1.67
N PRO A 101 -5.14 12.88 0.42
CA PRO A 101 -5.10 11.55 -0.13
C PRO A 101 -3.63 11.09 -0.32
N PRO A 102 -3.33 9.81 -0.07
CA PRO A 102 -2.05 9.25 -0.46
C PRO A 102 -1.87 9.35 -1.98
N ARG A 103 -0.64 9.58 -2.43
CA ARG A 103 -0.30 9.53 -3.86
C ARG A 103 -0.42 8.09 -4.35
N LEU A 104 -1.57 7.79 -4.95
CA LEU A 104 -1.83 6.51 -5.59
C LEU A 104 -1.96 6.68 -7.10
N LEU A 105 -0.83 6.58 -7.81
CA LEU A 105 -0.75 6.79 -9.27
C LEU A 105 -1.69 5.86 -10.06
N TRP A 106 -2.04 4.69 -9.52
CA TRP A 106 -3.00 3.79 -10.16
C TRP A 106 -4.45 4.25 -10.05
N LYS A 107 -4.83 5.04 -9.04
CA LYS A 107 -6.17 5.67 -8.99
C LYS A 107 -6.34 6.75 -10.05
N GLU A 108 -5.30 7.52 -10.31
CA GLU A 108 -5.29 8.53 -11.39
C GLU A 108 -5.43 7.86 -12.76
N ASN A 109 -4.78 6.70 -12.96
CA ASN A 109 -4.90 5.92 -14.19
C ASN A 109 -6.27 5.24 -14.36
N LEU A 110 -6.93 4.80 -13.28
CA LEU A 110 -8.30 4.24 -13.33
C LEU A 110 -9.34 5.33 -13.65
N CYS A 111 -9.24 6.52 -13.06
CA CYS A 111 -10.08 7.66 -13.41
C CYS A 111 -9.88 8.05 -14.90
N ASN A 112 -8.63 8.14 -15.37
CA ASN A 112 -8.32 8.45 -16.77
C ASN A 112 -8.81 7.38 -17.77
N ARG A 113 -8.90 6.11 -17.35
CA ARG A 113 -9.41 5.03 -18.21
C ARG A 113 -10.92 5.07 -18.37
N ASN A 114 -11.65 5.49 -17.33
CA ASN A 114 -13.10 5.65 -17.38
C ASN A 114 -13.53 6.86 -18.23
N GLU A 115 -12.67 7.87 -18.40
CA GLU A 115 -12.93 8.99 -19.30
C GLU A 115 -12.59 8.71 -20.78
N ARG A 116 -11.81 7.65 -21.07
CA ARG A 116 -11.48 7.23 -22.45
C ARG A 116 -12.32 6.06 -22.98
N GLY A 117 -13.23 5.51 -22.19
CA GLY A 117 -14.08 4.37 -22.56
C GLY A 117 -15.37 4.71 -23.31
N GLY A 118 -15.47 5.91 -23.89
CA GLY A 118 -16.66 6.37 -24.58
C GLY A 118 -16.33 7.06 -25.90
N ARG A 119 -15.80 6.32 -26.88
CA ARG A 119 -16.01 6.61 -28.30
C ARG A 119 -15.59 5.44 -29.19
N ASP A 120 -16.58 5.01 -29.95
CA ASP A 120 -16.53 4.38 -31.28
C ASP A 120 -15.97 2.95 -31.40
N ALA A 121 -16.89 1.98 -31.35
CA ALA A 121 -16.79 0.78 -32.17
C ALA A 121 -17.36 1.10 -33.58
N PRO A 122 -16.71 0.68 -34.67
CA PRO A 122 -17.34 0.65 -35.99
C PRO A 122 -18.43 -0.43 -36.07
#